data_AF-A0A4S9AAN4-F1
#
_entry.id   AF-A0A4S9AAN4-F1
#
_cell.length_a   1.000
_cell.length_b   1.000
_cell.length_c   1.000
_cell.angle_alpha   90.00
_cell.angle_beta   90.00
_cell.angle_gamma   90.00
#
_symmetry.space_group_name_H-M   'P 1'
#
loop_
_entity.id
_entity.type
_entity.pdbx_description
1 polymer ?
#
loop_
_entity_poly.entity_id
_entity_poly.type
_entity_poly.pdbx_seq_one_letter_code
_entity_poly.pdbx_strand_id
1 'polypeptide(L)'
;MQPLPTPQKLSYIIIIMRTQFLVGAALAVTAAASPVIKNREVTTVTVSGSTATSYPQPASEIQGFPIHQSCNGTERRQLEKALGDTIKIAQQATQHIYAHGNDSALYTKYFGQAPTAEVIGWYEKLIHGDHEGVLFRCDDIDGNCHQEGWGGHWRGENATDETVICPLSYSTRQPLEALCSGGYTVASGKLNHYFAADLMHRLFHTTKIGEGAAEHYADSYTECLELAEENPAEAVRNTHTLQYFALDVYAMDVALPGEGCTGTVGEEEGDSHVAAPASSAASSAVSSASASTTAAATSTSAQAASQTASKTSSAAAECHTHADGVVHCV
;
A
#
# COMPACT_ATOMS: atom_id res chain seq x y z
N MET A 1 1.36 75.81 25.16
CA MET A 1 1.96 75.73 23.81
C MET A 1 1.27 74.61 23.03
N GLN A 2 1.31 74.70 21.69
CA GLN A 2 0.72 73.79 20.69
C GLN A 2 1.43 72.40 20.63
N PRO A 3 0.99 71.36 19.84
CA PRO A 3 0.24 71.44 18.56
C PRO A 3 -0.86 70.38 18.18
N LEU A 4 -1.68 70.79 17.19
CA LEU A 4 -2.35 70.12 16.03
C LEU A 4 -2.80 68.63 16.03
N PRO A 5 -3.96 68.36 15.38
CA PRO A 5 -3.98 67.53 14.16
C PRO A 5 -4.79 68.10 12.96
N THR A 6 -5.04 67.25 11.95
CA THR A 6 -5.26 67.47 10.50
C THR A 6 -6.71 67.81 9.99
N PRO A 7 -6.89 68.20 8.70
CA PRO A 7 -8.07 68.96 8.22
C PRO A 7 -9.19 68.16 7.51
N GLN A 8 -10.18 68.89 6.98
CA GLN A 8 -11.58 68.51 6.77
C GLN A 8 -12.03 68.29 5.31
N LYS A 9 -13.26 67.75 5.16
CA LYS A 9 -14.13 67.85 3.96
C LYS A 9 -14.65 69.28 3.76
N LEU A 10 -15.04 69.65 2.53
CA LEU A 10 -16.14 70.60 2.30
C LEU A 10 -16.83 70.37 0.94
N SER A 11 -18.12 70.72 0.86
CA SER A 11 -18.99 70.62 -0.33
C SER A 11 -19.73 71.95 -0.53
N TYR A 12 -20.17 72.30 -1.76
CA TYR A 12 -21.55 72.76 -2.06
C TYR A 12 -21.83 73.19 -3.53
N ILE A 13 -23.07 72.89 -3.99
CA ILE A 13 -23.94 73.57 -5.00
C ILE A 13 -23.54 73.58 -6.52
N ILE A 14 -24.28 72.90 -7.43
CA ILE A 14 -25.40 73.32 -8.36
C ILE A 14 -25.16 74.66 -9.14
N ILE A 15 -25.58 74.97 -10.40
CA ILE A 15 -26.64 74.49 -11.34
C ILE A 15 -26.28 74.86 -12.83
N ILE A 16 -26.71 74.08 -13.87
CA ILE A 16 -27.44 74.51 -15.12
C ILE A 16 -27.27 73.60 -16.39
N MET A 17 -28.42 73.24 -16.99
CA MET A 17 -28.80 72.87 -18.39
C MET A 17 -27.94 71.99 -19.35
N ARG A 18 -28.54 70.83 -19.69
CA ARG A 18 -28.90 70.30 -21.04
C ARG A 18 -27.99 70.57 -22.27
N THR A 19 -27.45 69.48 -22.84
CA THR A 19 -27.55 69.20 -24.30
C THR A 19 -27.60 67.69 -24.57
N GLN A 20 -28.21 67.28 -25.69
CA GLN A 20 -28.41 65.87 -26.07
C GLN A 20 -27.17 65.27 -26.75
N PHE A 21 -26.95 63.96 -26.59
CA PHE A 21 -26.18 63.16 -27.54
C PHE A 21 -27.00 61.96 -28.01
N LEU A 22 -27.38 61.99 -29.29
CA LEU A 22 -27.87 60.85 -30.05
C LEU A 22 -26.69 60.26 -30.82
N VAL A 23 -26.38 58.98 -30.62
CA VAL A 23 -25.59 58.18 -31.57
C VAL A 23 -26.37 56.89 -31.79
N GLY A 24 -26.89 56.72 -33.00
CA GLY A 24 -27.69 55.56 -33.36
C GLY A 24 -26.83 54.35 -33.70
N ALA A 25 -27.26 53.16 -33.25
CA ALA A 25 -26.71 51.89 -33.72
C ALA A 25 -27.37 51.52 -35.06
N ALA A 26 -26.57 51.36 -36.12
CA ALA A 26 -27.06 50.85 -37.40
C ALA A 26 -27.12 49.32 -37.36
N LEU A 27 -28.31 48.74 -37.55
CA LEU A 27 -28.46 47.32 -37.83
C LEU A 27 -28.12 47.03 -39.30
N ALA A 28 -27.03 46.28 -39.53
CA ALA A 28 -26.74 45.69 -40.82
C ALA A 28 -27.47 44.35 -40.96
N VAL A 29 -28.53 44.31 -41.79
CA VAL A 29 -29.16 43.04 -42.18
C VAL A 29 -28.36 42.43 -43.33
N THR A 30 -27.68 41.31 -43.08
CA THR A 30 -27.07 40.48 -44.13
C THR A 30 -28.04 39.36 -44.51
N ALA A 31 -28.64 39.48 -45.70
CA ALA A 31 -29.43 38.41 -46.29
C ALA A 31 -28.51 37.37 -46.93
N ALA A 32 -28.38 36.19 -46.32
CA ALA A 32 -27.69 35.05 -46.90
C ALA A 32 -28.71 34.13 -47.60
N ALA A 33 -28.54 33.92 -48.91
CA ALA A 33 -29.35 32.96 -49.66
C ALA A 33 -28.87 31.53 -49.40
N SER A 34 -29.80 30.63 -49.03
CA SER A 34 -29.48 29.21 -48.83
C SER A 34 -29.49 28.45 -50.16
N PRO A 35 -28.46 27.62 -50.45
CA PRO A 35 -28.49 26.71 -51.59
C PRO A 35 -29.44 25.52 -51.31
N VAL A 36 -30.34 25.23 -52.25
CA VAL A 36 -31.17 24.02 -52.20
C VAL A 36 -30.32 22.81 -52.56
N ILE A 37 -29.84 22.09 -51.54
CA ILE A 37 -29.21 20.78 -51.72
C ILE A 37 -30.32 19.74 -51.90
N LYS A 38 -30.30 19.03 -53.04
CA LYS A 38 -31.17 17.87 -53.24
C LYS A 38 -30.82 16.80 -52.21
N ASN A 39 -31.81 16.30 -51.47
CA ASN A 39 -31.64 15.23 -50.50
C ASN A 39 -31.02 13.99 -51.17
N ARG A 40 -29.72 13.77 -50.94
CA ARG A 40 -29.11 12.45 -51.11
C ARG A 40 -29.65 11.59 -49.98
N GLU A 41 -30.32 10.49 -50.31
CA GLU A 41 -30.77 9.53 -49.33
C GLU A 41 -29.53 8.93 -48.64
N VAL A 42 -29.30 9.34 -47.39
CA VAL A 42 -28.23 8.78 -46.56
C VAL A 42 -28.79 7.53 -45.91
N THR A 43 -28.46 6.37 -46.46
CA THR A 43 -28.65 5.10 -45.76
C THR A 43 -27.72 5.06 -44.56
N THR A 44 -28.22 5.49 -43.40
CA THR A 44 -27.51 5.35 -42.13
C THR A 44 -27.43 3.86 -41.80
N VAL A 45 -26.30 3.23 -42.12
CA VAL A 45 -25.99 1.89 -41.62
C VAL A 45 -25.62 2.05 -40.14
N THR A 46 -26.57 1.77 -39.25
CA THR A 46 -26.28 1.63 -37.83
C THR A 46 -25.47 0.35 -37.62
N VAL A 47 -24.15 0.44 -37.78
CA VAL A 47 -23.26 -0.57 -37.23
C VAL A 47 -23.39 -0.47 -35.72
N SER A 48 -23.94 -1.50 -35.08
CA SER A 48 -23.78 -1.73 -33.64
C SER A 48 -22.30 -2.00 -33.39
N GLY A 49 -21.51 -0.92 -33.32
CA GLY A 49 -20.14 -1.00 -32.83
C GLY A 49 -20.20 -1.60 -31.44
N SER A 50 -19.49 -2.71 -31.25
CA SER A 50 -19.35 -3.34 -29.94
C SER A 50 -18.95 -2.25 -28.95
N THR A 51 -19.62 -2.19 -27.79
CA THR A 51 -19.29 -1.25 -26.73
C THR A 51 -17.79 -1.30 -26.52
N ALA A 52 -17.08 -0.21 -26.80
CA ALA A 52 -15.68 -0.12 -26.46
C ALA A 52 -15.61 -0.41 -24.96
N THR A 53 -14.89 -1.45 -24.57
CA THR A 53 -14.62 -1.74 -23.16
C THR A 53 -13.91 -0.52 -22.60
N SER A 54 -14.69 0.34 -21.94
CA SER A 54 -14.15 1.45 -21.19
C SER A 54 -13.19 0.85 -20.18
N TYR A 55 -11.92 1.24 -20.25
CA TYR A 55 -11.01 1.02 -19.15
C TYR A 55 -11.73 1.46 -17.86
N PRO A 56 -11.81 0.60 -16.83
CA PRO A 56 -12.43 0.97 -15.57
C PRO A 56 -11.87 2.33 -15.14
N GLN A 57 -12.74 3.30 -14.92
CA GLN A 57 -12.33 4.51 -14.21
C GLN A 57 -11.85 4.05 -12.83
N PRO A 58 -10.73 4.57 -12.30
CA PRO A 58 -10.29 4.21 -10.96
C PRO A 58 -11.44 4.47 -9.99
N ALA A 59 -11.83 3.44 -9.25
CA ALA A 59 -13.11 3.44 -8.56
C ALA A 59 -13.13 4.56 -7.49
N SER A 60 -14.06 5.50 -7.63
CA SER A 60 -14.30 6.57 -6.63
C SER A 60 -14.96 6.04 -5.34
N GLU A 61 -15.32 4.76 -5.34
CA GLU A 61 -15.78 3.97 -4.22
C GLU A 61 -14.91 2.70 -4.23
N ILE A 62 -14.00 2.56 -3.26
CA ILE A 62 -13.08 1.42 -3.21
C ILE A 62 -13.94 0.14 -3.16
N GLN A 63 -13.67 -0.81 -4.06
CA GLN A 63 -14.17 -2.19 -3.91
C GLN A 63 -13.54 -2.79 -2.65
N GLY A 64 -14.20 -2.56 -1.52
CA GLY A 64 -13.66 -2.82 -0.21
C GLY A 64 -13.52 -4.31 0.06
N PHE A 65 -12.40 -4.69 0.66
CA PHE A 65 -12.21 -6.04 1.20
C PHE A 65 -13.34 -6.37 2.18
N PRO A 66 -13.99 -7.54 2.08
CA PRO A 66 -14.95 -8.01 3.05
C PRO A 66 -14.42 -7.94 4.48
N ILE A 67 -15.22 -7.39 5.39
CA ILE A 67 -14.94 -7.38 6.84
C ILE A 67 -16.06 -8.17 7.53
N HIS A 68 -15.67 -9.18 8.31
CA HIS A 68 -16.56 -10.07 9.02
C HIS A 68 -17.35 -9.35 10.13
N GLN A 69 -18.53 -9.89 10.45
CA GLN A 69 -19.43 -9.36 11.48
C GLN A 69 -18.89 -9.46 12.92
N SER A 70 -17.78 -10.18 13.13
CA SER A 70 -17.01 -10.17 14.37
C SER A 70 -16.48 -8.78 14.73
N CYS A 71 -16.20 -7.95 13.71
CA CYS A 71 -15.66 -6.62 13.91
C CYS A 71 -16.77 -5.64 14.32
N ASN A 72 -16.63 -5.07 15.51
CA ASN A 72 -17.56 -4.06 16.01
C ASN A 72 -17.48 -2.76 15.17
N GLY A 73 -18.45 -1.87 15.33
CA GLY A 73 -18.55 -0.66 14.49
C GLY A 73 -17.33 0.28 14.54
N THR A 74 -16.52 0.25 15.60
CA THR A 74 -15.28 1.04 15.71
C THR A 74 -14.10 0.34 15.07
N GLU A 75 -13.92 -0.96 15.30
CA GLU A 75 -12.92 -1.80 14.63
C GLU A 75 -13.08 -1.73 13.11
N ARG A 76 -14.33 -1.92 12.65
CA ARG A 76 -14.74 -1.78 11.25
C ARG A 76 -14.27 -0.46 10.63
N ARG A 77 -14.59 0.69 11.25
CA ARG A 77 -14.20 2.00 10.71
C ARG A 77 -12.69 2.22 10.64
N GLN A 78 -11.96 1.74 11.65
CA GLN A 78 -10.49 1.82 11.65
C GLN A 78 -9.90 0.96 10.53
N LEU A 79 -10.42 -0.25 10.36
CA LEU A 79 -9.99 -1.18 9.33
C LEU A 79 -10.37 -0.70 7.92
N GLU A 80 -11.58 -0.18 7.71
CA GLU A 80 -12.03 0.44 6.45
C GLU A 80 -11.11 1.60 6.05
N LYS A 81 -10.72 2.47 7.01
CA LYS A 81 -9.74 3.53 6.77
C LYS A 81 -8.37 2.95 6.43
N ALA A 82 -7.86 2.00 7.21
CA ALA A 82 -6.53 1.44 7.03
C ALA A 82 -6.39 0.64 5.72
N LEU A 83 -7.45 -0.04 5.28
CA LEU A 83 -7.52 -0.67 3.95
C LEU A 83 -7.52 0.40 2.84
N GLY A 84 -8.27 1.49 3.00
CA GLY A 84 -8.21 2.63 2.08
C GLY A 84 -6.81 3.25 1.99
N ASP A 85 -6.13 3.40 3.13
CA ASP A 85 -4.74 3.84 3.20
C ASP A 85 -3.76 2.81 2.59
N THR A 86 -4.08 1.51 2.65
CA THR A 86 -3.32 0.43 1.99
C THR A 86 -3.37 0.58 0.46
N ILE A 87 -4.57 0.82 -0.09
CA ILE A 87 -4.76 1.14 -1.51
C ILE A 87 -3.98 2.41 -1.87
N LYS A 88 -4.00 3.42 -1.01
CA LYS A 88 -3.34 4.71 -1.23
C LYS A 88 -1.81 4.58 -1.33
N ILE A 89 -1.15 3.79 -0.47
CA ILE A 89 0.30 3.56 -0.59
C ILE A 89 0.65 2.70 -1.82
N ALA A 90 -0.17 1.71 -2.18
CA ALA A 90 -0.01 0.93 -3.40
C ALA A 90 -0.16 1.81 -4.66
N GLN A 91 -1.15 2.70 -4.70
CA GLN A 91 -1.35 3.66 -5.78
C GLN A 91 -0.14 4.59 -5.94
N GLN A 92 0.39 5.14 -4.84
CA GLN A 92 1.55 6.01 -4.90
C GLN A 92 2.81 5.25 -5.37
N ALA A 93 3.05 4.04 -4.84
CA ALA A 93 4.14 3.17 -5.28
C ALA A 93 4.06 2.89 -6.79
N THR A 94 2.88 2.56 -7.30
CA THR A 94 2.65 2.29 -8.73
C THR A 94 2.85 3.54 -9.58
N GLN A 95 2.35 4.69 -9.15
CA GLN A 95 2.54 5.98 -9.86
C GLN A 95 4.01 6.38 -9.94
N HIS A 96 4.78 6.17 -8.88
CA HIS A 96 6.22 6.40 -8.87
C HIS A 96 6.93 5.52 -9.91
N ILE A 97 6.58 4.24 -9.99
CA ILE A 97 7.13 3.31 -11.00
C ILE A 97 6.71 3.72 -12.42
N TYR A 98 5.47 4.15 -12.64
CA TYR A 98 5.05 4.66 -13.97
C TYR A 98 5.77 5.95 -14.36
N ALA A 99 6.13 6.82 -13.41
CA ALA A 99 6.80 8.09 -13.67
C ALA A 99 8.32 7.94 -13.89
N HIS A 100 8.96 6.98 -13.22
CA HIS A 100 10.43 6.88 -13.15
C HIS A 100 11.01 5.53 -13.58
N GLY A 101 10.19 4.49 -13.70
CA GLY A 101 10.64 3.13 -14.04
C GLY A 101 11.74 2.63 -13.09
N ASN A 102 12.67 1.86 -13.66
CA ASN A 102 13.89 1.43 -12.99
C ASN A 102 15.05 2.46 -13.07
N ASP A 103 14.82 3.68 -13.59
CA ASP A 103 15.77 4.79 -13.45
C ASP A 103 15.67 5.45 -12.05
N SER A 104 14.63 5.12 -11.26
CA SER A 104 14.49 5.61 -9.88
C SER A 104 15.52 4.99 -8.95
N ALA A 105 16.20 5.86 -8.17
CA ALA A 105 17.07 5.44 -7.07
C ALA A 105 16.29 4.74 -5.94
N LEU A 106 15.01 5.07 -5.73
CA LEU A 106 14.16 4.33 -4.78
C LEU A 106 13.80 2.95 -5.32
N TYR A 107 13.49 2.83 -6.62
CA TYR A 107 13.18 1.52 -7.20
C TYR A 107 14.41 0.60 -7.19
N THR A 108 15.56 1.08 -7.67
CA THR A 108 16.78 0.27 -7.76
C THR A 108 17.35 -0.12 -6.40
N LYS A 109 17.13 0.70 -5.36
CA LYS A 109 17.46 0.36 -3.97
C LYS A 109 16.72 -0.88 -3.45
N TYR A 110 15.44 -1.04 -3.79
CA TYR A 110 14.63 -2.16 -3.27
C TYR A 110 14.50 -3.33 -4.23
N PHE A 111 14.66 -3.13 -5.53
CA PHE A 111 14.45 -4.17 -6.56
C PHE A 111 15.64 -4.34 -7.52
N GLY A 112 16.78 -3.70 -7.24
CA GLY A 112 17.98 -3.80 -8.06
C GLY A 112 17.73 -3.40 -9.50
N GLN A 113 18.12 -4.26 -10.45
CA GLN A 113 17.87 -4.07 -11.88
C GLN A 113 16.65 -4.87 -12.40
N ALA A 114 15.75 -5.33 -11.51
CA ALA A 114 14.60 -6.13 -11.90
C ALA A 114 13.59 -5.34 -12.76
N PRO A 115 12.94 -5.96 -13.77
CA PRO A 115 11.87 -5.33 -14.54
C PRO A 115 10.69 -4.89 -13.67
N THR A 116 10.16 -3.71 -13.96
CA THR A 116 9.11 -3.03 -13.15
C THR A 116 7.73 -3.69 -13.21
N ALA A 117 7.43 -4.46 -14.26
CA ALA A 117 6.09 -4.96 -14.55
C ALA A 117 5.52 -5.88 -13.45
N GLU A 118 6.38 -6.68 -12.80
CA GLU A 118 5.94 -7.59 -11.73
C GLU A 118 5.58 -6.83 -10.44
N VAL A 119 6.41 -5.86 -10.04
CA VAL A 119 6.15 -4.96 -8.91
C VAL A 119 4.86 -4.15 -9.12
N ILE A 120 4.68 -3.59 -10.33
CA ILE A 120 3.41 -2.95 -10.73
C ILE A 120 2.25 -3.93 -10.56
N GLY A 121 2.39 -5.17 -11.05
CA GLY A 121 1.36 -6.20 -10.94
C GLY A 121 0.92 -6.49 -9.50
N TRP A 122 1.85 -6.56 -8.55
CA TRP A 122 1.53 -6.77 -7.14
C TRP A 122 0.71 -5.62 -6.53
N TYR A 123 1.08 -4.37 -6.82
CA TYR A 123 0.30 -3.22 -6.36
C TYR A 123 -1.04 -3.08 -7.10
N GLU A 124 -1.09 -3.26 -8.41
CA GLU A 124 -2.33 -3.18 -9.19
C GLU A 124 -3.34 -4.27 -8.78
N LYS A 125 -2.89 -5.46 -8.33
CA LYS A 125 -3.77 -6.44 -7.70
C LYS A 125 -4.42 -5.95 -6.40
N LEU A 126 -3.72 -5.14 -5.59
CA LEU A 126 -4.32 -4.50 -4.42
C LEU A 126 -5.30 -3.38 -4.83
N ILE A 127 -5.03 -2.64 -5.91
CA ILE A 127 -5.80 -1.44 -6.28
C ILE A 127 -7.05 -1.79 -7.10
N HIS A 128 -6.95 -2.81 -7.94
CA HIS A 128 -7.92 -3.15 -9.00
C HIS A 128 -8.27 -4.65 -9.08
N GLY A 129 -7.75 -5.48 -8.16
CA GLY A 129 -8.04 -6.91 -8.12
C GLY A 129 -9.45 -7.25 -7.61
N ASP A 130 -9.82 -8.52 -7.78
CA ASP A 130 -11.05 -9.06 -7.18
C ASP A 130 -10.85 -9.39 -5.70
N HIS A 131 -11.28 -8.46 -4.85
CA HIS A 131 -11.23 -8.59 -3.39
C HIS A 131 -12.36 -9.44 -2.79
N GLU A 132 -13.32 -9.96 -3.58
CA GLU A 132 -14.36 -10.84 -3.04
C GLU A 132 -13.71 -12.09 -2.43
N GLY A 133 -14.14 -12.48 -1.22
CA GLY A 133 -13.56 -13.61 -0.49
C GLY A 133 -12.31 -13.28 0.34
N VAL A 134 -11.63 -12.15 0.10
CA VAL A 134 -10.49 -11.72 0.94
C VAL A 134 -11.01 -11.08 2.23
N LEU A 135 -11.22 -11.91 3.26
CA LEU A 135 -12.04 -11.58 4.42
C LEU A 135 -11.21 -11.24 5.66
N PHE A 136 -11.42 -10.05 6.21
CA PHE A 136 -10.84 -9.63 7.48
C PHE A 136 -11.76 -9.90 8.66
N ARG A 137 -11.17 -10.30 9.80
CA ARG A 137 -11.88 -10.70 11.01
C ARG A 137 -11.34 -9.99 12.25
N CYS A 138 -12.12 -10.02 13.33
CA CYS A 138 -11.75 -9.48 14.64
C CYS A 138 -12.04 -10.46 15.79
N ASP A 139 -12.61 -11.63 15.49
CA ASP A 139 -12.67 -12.77 16.41
C ASP A 139 -11.35 -13.54 16.35
N ASP A 140 -10.79 -13.87 17.53
CA ASP A 140 -9.60 -14.73 17.64
C ASP A 140 -9.96 -16.20 17.41
N ILE A 141 -10.41 -16.51 16.19
CA ILE A 141 -10.99 -17.79 15.80
C ILE A 141 -9.96 -18.93 15.84
N ASP A 142 -8.67 -18.63 15.71
CA ASP A 142 -7.56 -19.57 15.82
C ASP A 142 -6.90 -19.58 17.22
N GLY A 143 -7.30 -18.65 18.12
CA GLY A 143 -6.75 -18.53 19.47
C GLY A 143 -5.32 -17.98 19.55
N ASN A 144 -4.85 -17.26 18.54
CA ASN A 144 -3.47 -16.81 18.37
C ASN A 144 -3.21 -15.36 18.82
N CYS A 145 -4.24 -14.57 19.12
CA CYS A 145 -4.09 -13.15 19.51
C CYS A 145 -3.47 -12.92 20.89
N HIS A 146 -3.17 -13.99 21.63
CA HIS A 146 -2.45 -13.93 22.90
C HIS A 146 -0.91 -13.82 22.74
N GLN A 147 -0.38 -14.03 21.53
CA GLN A 147 1.06 -14.01 21.27
C GLN A 147 1.62 -12.58 21.33
N GLU A 148 2.80 -12.43 21.94
CA GLU A 148 3.41 -11.12 22.16
C GLU A 148 3.74 -10.43 20.84
N GLY A 149 3.33 -9.17 20.70
CA GLY A 149 3.53 -8.37 19.48
C GLY A 149 2.59 -8.69 18.30
N TRP A 150 1.76 -9.74 18.39
CA TRP A 150 0.86 -10.13 17.29
C TRP A 150 -0.33 -9.17 17.17
N GLY A 151 -0.29 -8.31 16.15
CA GLY A 151 -1.42 -7.47 15.75
C GLY A 151 -2.54 -8.23 15.02
N GLY A 152 -2.38 -9.53 14.82
CA GLY A 152 -3.18 -10.34 13.91
C GLY A 152 -2.32 -11.30 13.12
N HIS A 153 -2.94 -12.24 12.42
CA HIS A 153 -2.28 -13.23 11.56
C HIS A 153 -3.10 -13.53 10.30
N TRP A 154 -2.43 -13.95 9.23
CA TRP A 154 -3.06 -14.68 8.13
C TRP A 154 -3.42 -16.09 8.61
N ARG A 155 -4.56 -16.65 8.19
CA ARG A 155 -5.07 -17.92 8.72
C ARG A 155 -4.45 -19.18 8.09
N GLY A 156 -3.60 -19.04 7.07
CA GLY A 156 -2.91 -20.17 6.45
C GLY A 156 -3.88 -21.19 5.85
N GLU A 157 -3.55 -22.47 5.97
CA GLU A 157 -4.39 -23.59 5.50
C GLU A 157 -5.79 -23.63 6.11
N ASN A 158 -6.03 -22.99 7.27
CA ASN A 158 -7.37 -22.93 7.87
C ASN A 158 -8.36 -22.08 7.06
N ALA A 159 -7.86 -21.06 6.34
CA ALA A 159 -8.60 -20.23 5.39
C ALA A 159 -7.62 -19.29 4.66
N THR A 160 -7.21 -19.63 3.44
CA THR A 160 -6.07 -19.00 2.74
C THR A 160 -6.30 -17.56 2.30
N ASP A 161 -7.55 -17.08 2.24
CA ASP A 161 -7.88 -15.68 1.95
C ASP A 161 -8.48 -14.96 3.18
N GLU A 162 -8.35 -15.53 4.39
CA GLU A 162 -8.79 -14.88 5.64
C GLU A 162 -7.63 -14.34 6.47
N THR A 163 -7.87 -13.19 7.11
CA THR A 163 -6.93 -12.54 8.03
C THR A 163 -7.63 -12.15 9.33
N VAL A 164 -7.04 -12.51 10.47
CA VAL A 164 -7.48 -12.04 11.80
C VAL A 164 -6.72 -10.77 12.16
N ILE A 165 -7.46 -9.77 12.66
CA ILE A 165 -6.92 -8.55 13.25
C ILE A 165 -7.15 -8.62 14.76
N CYS A 166 -6.05 -8.68 15.53
CA CYS A 166 -6.10 -8.77 16.98
C CYS A 166 -6.28 -7.40 17.65
N PRO A 167 -6.78 -7.33 18.90
CA PRO A 167 -6.98 -6.08 19.64
C PRO A 167 -5.73 -5.20 19.73
N LEU A 168 -4.53 -5.79 19.72
CA LEU A 168 -3.26 -5.06 19.73
C LEU A 168 -3.11 -4.11 18.54
N SER A 169 -3.64 -4.45 17.36
CA SER A 169 -3.52 -3.57 16.19
C SER A 169 -4.24 -2.24 16.39
N TYR A 170 -5.47 -2.27 16.93
CA TYR A 170 -6.27 -1.08 17.19
C TYR A 170 -5.70 -0.16 18.31
N SER A 171 -4.67 -0.60 19.04
CA SER A 171 -4.01 0.20 20.09
C SER A 171 -2.57 0.61 19.76
N THR A 172 -1.88 -0.10 18.86
CA THR A 172 -0.47 0.15 18.54
C THR A 172 -0.22 0.75 17.16
N ARG A 173 -1.09 0.45 16.18
CA ARG A 173 -0.85 0.78 14.77
C ARG A 173 -1.22 2.22 14.50
N GLN A 174 -0.29 2.96 13.92
CA GLN A 174 -0.51 4.35 13.57
C GLN A 174 -1.28 4.46 12.23
N PRO A 175 -2.14 5.48 12.08
CA PRO A 175 -2.75 5.79 10.80
C PRO A 175 -1.73 6.39 9.83
N LEU A 176 -1.96 6.29 8.52
CA LEU A 176 -0.97 6.69 7.51
C LEU A 176 -0.60 8.18 7.54
N GLU A 177 -1.51 9.06 7.97
CA GLU A 177 -1.24 10.50 8.16
C GLU A 177 -0.19 10.81 9.23
N ALA A 178 0.23 9.82 10.03
CA ALA A 178 1.34 9.93 10.98
C ALA A 178 2.69 9.44 10.42
N LEU A 179 2.78 9.07 9.13
CA LEU A 179 4.03 8.67 8.48
C LEU A 179 5.06 9.81 8.55
N CYS A 180 6.30 9.45 8.85
CA CYS A 180 7.43 10.37 9.12
C CYS A 180 7.29 11.25 10.37
N SER A 181 6.33 10.96 11.27
CA SER A 181 6.23 11.61 12.58
C SER A 181 6.78 10.71 13.71
N GLY A 182 6.92 11.27 14.92
CA GLY A 182 7.24 10.49 16.13
C GLY A 182 8.64 9.86 16.18
N GLY A 183 9.52 10.20 15.24
CA GLY A 183 10.86 9.61 15.13
C GLY A 183 10.90 8.28 14.37
N TYR A 184 9.80 7.89 13.70
CA TYR A 184 9.82 6.76 12.78
C TYR A 184 10.75 7.04 11.58
N THR A 185 11.53 6.05 11.18
CA THR A 185 12.16 6.00 9.85
C THR A 185 11.86 4.68 9.17
N VAL A 186 11.89 4.63 7.84
CA VAL A 186 11.64 3.39 7.09
C VAL A 186 12.72 2.33 7.37
N ALA A 187 13.97 2.74 7.55
CA ALA A 187 15.09 1.84 7.80
C ALA A 187 15.11 1.23 9.21
N SER A 188 14.76 2.00 10.24
CA SER A 188 14.81 1.56 11.65
C SER A 188 13.45 1.21 12.25
N GLY A 189 12.35 1.61 11.60
CA GLY A 189 11.00 1.37 12.06
C GLY A 189 10.49 -0.01 11.68
N LYS A 190 9.64 -0.59 12.54
CA LYS A 190 8.91 -1.82 12.19
C LYS A 190 7.98 -1.51 11.02
N LEU A 191 8.07 -2.27 9.92
CA LEU A 191 7.14 -2.18 8.77
C LEU A 191 5.68 -2.14 9.22
N ASN A 192 5.39 -2.96 10.22
CA ASN A 192 4.06 -3.15 10.76
C ASN A 192 3.57 -1.96 11.64
N HIS A 193 4.37 -0.90 11.86
CA HIS A 193 4.01 0.24 12.70
C HIS A 193 2.80 1.03 12.16
N TYR A 194 2.70 1.20 10.84
CA TYR A 194 1.54 1.80 10.19
C TYR A 194 0.54 0.73 9.77
N PHE A 195 -0.74 0.96 10.06
CA PHE A 195 -1.78 -0.05 9.84
C PHE A 195 -1.91 -0.40 8.34
N ALA A 196 -1.70 0.57 7.45
CA ALA A 196 -1.71 0.36 5.99
C ALA A 196 -0.63 -0.64 5.50
N ALA A 197 0.59 -0.57 6.07
CA ALA A 197 1.67 -1.49 5.69
C ALA A 197 1.46 -2.89 6.29
N ASP A 198 1.01 -2.99 7.54
CA ASP A 198 0.63 -4.27 8.15
C ASP A 198 -0.49 -4.98 7.37
N LEU A 199 -1.46 -4.24 6.84
CA LEU A 199 -2.51 -4.79 5.98
C LEU A 199 -2.01 -5.16 4.58
N MET A 200 -1.13 -4.35 3.97
CA MET A 200 -0.44 -4.71 2.71
C MET A 200 0.27 -6.07 2.85
N HIS A 201 1.01 -6.28 3.94
CA HIS A 201 1.69 -7.55 4.21
C HIS A 201 0.71 -8.74 4.22
N ARG A 202 -0.36 -8.62 5.00
CA ARG A 202 -1.38 -9.66 5.18
C ARG A 202 -2.08 -10.00 3.86
N LEU A 203 -2.33 -8.99 3.03
CA LEU A 203 -2.95 -9.17 1.73
C LEU A 203 -2.04 -9.96 0.78
N PHE A 204 -0.73 -9.74 0.78
CA PHE A 204 0.19 -10.55 -0.04
C PHE A 204 0.25 -12.03 0.39
N HIS A 205 -0.05 -12.38 1.64
CA HIS A 205 -0.21 -13.80 2.02
C HIS A 205 -1.47 -14.48 1.47
N THR A 206 -2.42 -13.72 0.91
CA THR A 206 -3.66 -14.29 0.36
C THR A 206 -3.46 -14.85 -1.04
N THR A 207 -4.13 -15.97 -1.33
CA THR A 207 -4.03 -16.64 -2.63
C THR A 207 -4.60 -15.80 -3.78
N LYS A 208 -5.55 -14.91 -3.50
CA LYS A 208 -6.12 -13.97 -4.48
C LYS A 208 -5.20 -12.79 -4.86
N ILE A 209 -4.24 -12.42 -4.02
CA ILE A 209 -3.36 -11.27 -4.26
C ILE A 209 -1.92 -11.73 -4.53
N GLY A 210 -1.29 -12.44 -3.59
CA GLY A 210 0.11 -12.86 -3.71
C GLY A 210 0.31 -14.22 -4.39
N GLU A 211 -0.76 -14.99 -4.59
CA GLU A 211 -0.78 -16.25 -5.39
C GLU A 211 0.23 -17.34 -4.95
N GLY A 212 0.79 -17.25 -3.74
CA GLY A 212 1.89 -18.13 -3.30
C GLY A 212 3.21 -17.88 -4.07
N ALA A 213 3.36 -16.68 -4.63
CA ALA A 213 4.58 -16.20 -5.26
C ALA A 213 5.13 -14.95 -4.55
N ALA A 214 4.26 -14.10 -3.99
CA ALA A 214 4.67 -13.02 -3.09
C ALA A 214 4.84 -13.56 -1.65
N GLU A 215 6.07 -13.87 -1.24
CA GLU A 215 6.40 -14.55 0.02
C GLU A 215 7.50 -13.81 0.83
N HIS A 216 8.01 -14.43 1.90
CA HIS A 216 9.17 -13.96 2.66
C HIS A 216 10.46 -14.53 2.07
N TYR A 217 11.21 -13.71 1.35
CA TYR A 217 12.56 -14.02 0.88
C TYR A 217 13.63 -13.27 1.70
N ALA A 218 13.26 -12.16 2.34
CA ALA A 218 14.09 -11.38 3.27
C ALA A 218 13.18 -10.62 4.25
N ASP A 219 13.54 -10.56 5.54
CA ASP A 219 12.67 -10.01 6.58
C ASP A 219 13.07 -8.61 7.04
N SER A 220 14.34 -8.38 7.34
CA SER A 220 14.84 -7.09 7.82
C SER A 220 15.08 -6.11 6.68
N TYR A 221 15.23 -4.83 7.03
CA TYR A 221 15.56 -3.78 6.06
C TYR A 221 16.85 -4.08 5.30
N THR A 222 17.91 -4.49 6.01
CA THR A 222 19.22 -4.79 5.41
C THR A 222 19.14 -5.99 4.49
N GLU A 223 18.53 -7.10 4.93
CA GLU A 223 18.34 -8.30 4.09
C GLU A 223 17.50 -7.98 2.84
N CYS A 224 16.51 -7.07 2.92
CA CYS A 224 15.73 -6.63 1.76
C CYS A 224 16.57 -5.85 0.73
N LEU A 225 17.59 -5.11 1.17
CA LEU A 225 18.53 -4.42 0.28
C LEU A 225 19.58 -5.40 -0.29
N GLU A 226 20.10 -6.32 0.52
CA GLU A 226 21.00 -7.39 0.06
C GLU A 226 20.31 -8.27 -0.98
N LEU A 227 19.05 -8.65 -0.76
CA LEU A 227 18.23 -9.40 -1.72
C LEU A 227 18.05 -8.63 -3.04
N ALA A 228 17.94 -7.29 -2.99
CA ALA A 228 17.84 -6.45 -4.18
C ALA A 228 19.13 -6.45 -5.03
N GLU A 229 20.30 -6.64 -4.41
CA GLU A 229 21.59 -6.75 -5.09
C GLU A 229 21.88 -8.18 -5.57
N GLU A 230 21.64 -9.18 -4.73
CA GLU A 230 22.01 -10.59 -4.99
C GLU A 230 20.95 -11.36 -5.81
N ASN A 231 19.66 -11.16 -5.53
CA ASN A 231 18.57 -11.84 -6.21
C ASN A 231 17.36 -10.92 -6.52
N PRO A 232 17.51 -9.99 -7.48
CA PRO A 232 16.44 -9.08 -7.89
C PRO A 232 15.11 -9.77 -8.26
N ALA A 233 15.14 -11.02 -8.72
CA ALA A 233 13.96 -11.79 -9.10
C ALA A 233 13.13 -12.28 -7.89
N GLU A 234 13.74 -12.41 -6.71
CA GLU A 234 13.05 -12.65 -5.44
C GLU A 234 12.71 -11.33 -4.74
N ALA A 235 13.53 -10.30 -4.88
CA ALA A 235 13.25 -8.96 -4.33
C ALA A 235 11.90 -8.39 -4.82
N VAL A 236 11.55 -8.57 -6.11
CA VAL A 236 10.25 -8.14 -6.67
C VAL A 236 9.05 -8.95 -6.15
N ARG A 237 9.29 -10.06 -5.46
CA ARG A 237 8.28 -10.93 -4.83
C ARG A 237 8.29 -10.86 -3.31
N ASN A 238 9.30 -10.26 -2.71
CA ASN A 238 9.42 -10.21 -1.26
C ASN A 238 8.41 -9.25 -0.64
N THR A 239 7.51 -9.78 0.19
CA THR A 239 6.42 -8.98 0.79
C THR A 239 6.93 -7.85 1.69
N HIS A 240 8.13 -7.98 2.28
CA HIS A 240 8.76 -6.92 3.06
C HIS A 240 9.42 -5.86 2.17
N THR A 241 10.11 -6.26 1.10
CA THR A 241 10.61 -5.32 0.08
C THR A 241 9.48 -4.49 -0.54
N LEU A 242 8.34 -5.14 -0.87
CA LEU A 242 7.14 -4.45 -1.38
C LEU A 242 6.54 -3.46 -0.37
N GLN A 243 6.56 -3.75 0.94
CA GLN A 243 6.15 -2.78 1.95
C GLN A 243 7.15 -1.63 2.12
N TYR A 244 8.45 -1.93 2.16
CA TYR A 244 9.50 -0.93 2.33
C TYR A 244 9.49 0.07 1.17
N PHE A 245 9.40 -0.40 -0.09
CA PHE A 245 9.28 0.48 -1.25
C PHE A 245 8.02 1.36 -1.16
N ALA A 246 6.85 0.78 -0.86
CA ALA A 246 5.60 1.55 -0.79
C ALA A 246 5.61 2.61 0.33
N LEU A 247 6.21 2.32 1.48
CA LEU A 247 6.38 3.28 2.57
C LEU A 247 7.42 4.37 2.24
N ASP A 248 8.58 4.01 1.67
CA ASP A 248 9.65 4.96 1.34
C ASP A 248 9.23 5.89 0.20
N VAL A 249 8.54 5.36 -0.82
CA VAL A 249 7.93 6.17 -1.89
C VAL A 249 6.84 7.10 -1.33
N TYR A 250 5.91 6.61 -0.50
CA TYR A 250 4.90 7.50 0.07
C TYR A 250 5.52 8.57 0.99
N ALA A 251 6.58 8.22 1.73
CA ALA A 251 7.36 9.19 2.51
C ALA A 251 7.97 10.28 1.62
N MET A 252 8.68 9.87 0.56
CA MET A 252 9.43 10.73 -0.36
C MET A 252 8.56 11.56 -1.31
N ASP A 253 7.41 11.05 -1.73
CA ASP A 253 6.54 11.72 -2.70
C ASP A 253 5.41 12.53 -2.05
N VAL A 254 4.92 12.10 -0.86
CA VAL A 254 3.66 12.61 -0.28
C VAL A 254 3.84 13.15 1.15
N ALA A 255 4.46 12.41 2.06
CA ALA A 255 4.52 12.82 3.47
C ALA A 255 5.52 13.96 3.70
N LEU A 256 6.73 13.85 3.13
CA LEU A 256 7.79 14.85 3.17
C LEU A 256 8.43 14.97 1.77
N PRO A 257 7.78 15.66 0.81
CA PRO A 257 8.18 15.68 -0.60
C PRO A 257 9.65 16.04 -0.84
N GLY A 258 10.42 15.08 -1.37
CA GLY A 258 11.85 15.21 -1.71
C GLY A 258 12.82 14.99 -0.54
N GLU A 259 12.35 14.81 0.69
CA GLU A 259 13.17 14.55 1.89
C GLU A 259 12.87 13.16 2.49
N GLY A 260 11.59 12.79 2.56
CA GLY A 260 11.10 11.53 3.10
C GLY A 260 11.46 11.31 4.57
N CYS A 261 11.40 10.05 4.97
CA CYS A 261 11.91 9.59 6.27
C CYS A 261 12.54 8.21 6.14
N THR A 262 13.29 7.99 5.06
CA THR A 262 14.04 6.75 4.84
C THR A 262 14.87 6.37 6.06
N GLY A 263 15.58 7.36 6.64
CA GLY A 263 16.52 7.15 7.73
C GLY A 263 17.80 6.44 7.29
N THR A 264 18.56 6.00 8.28
CA THR A 264 19.78 5.21 8.12
C THR A 264 19.63 3.91 8.91
N VAL A 265 20.24 2.84 8.43
CA VAL A 265 20.43 1.63 9.24
C VAL A 265 21.24 2.05 10.47
N GLY A 266 20.66 1.87 11.66
CA GLY A 266 21.42 2.03 12.90
C GLY A 266 22.43 0.90 13.02
N GLU A 267 23.62 1.18 13.54
CA GLU A 267 24.42 0.13 14.16
C GLU A 267 23.53 -0.53 15.22
N GLU A 268 23.33 -1.86 15.15
CA GLU A 268 22.45 -2.53 16.10
C GLU A 268 22.89 -2.20 17.52
N GLU A 269 21.95 -1.80 18.39
CA GLU A 269 22.22 -1.72 19.83
C GLU A 269 22.41 -3.15 20.35
N GLY A 270 23.63 -3.67 20.16
CA GLY A 270 24.02 -5.01 20.56
C GLY A 270 23.70 -5.21 22.04
N ASP A 271 23.02 -6.33 22.33
CA ASP A 271 22.40 -6.64 23.62
C ASP A 271 23.36 -6.33 24.76
N SER A 272 23.17 -5.14 25.31
CA SER A 272 24.00 -4.63 26.39
C SER A 272 23.39 -5.19 27.67
N HIS A 273 23.74 -6.44 27.94
CA HIS A 273 23.74 -7.06 29.26
C HIS A 273 24.63 -6.23 30.23
N VAL A 274 24.17 -5.01 30.56
CA VAL A 274 24.75 -4.16 31.59
C VAL A 274 24.48 -4.86 32.91
N ALA A 275 25.48 -5.59 33.38
CA ALA A 275 25.48 -6.23 34.68
C ALA A 275 25.10 -5.21 35.76
N ALA A 276 23.96 -5.43 36.41
CA ALA A 276 23.44 -4.51 37.42
C ALA A 276 24.44 -4.36 38.59
N PRO A 277 24.79 -3.12 39.00
CA PRO A 277 25.63 -2.91 40.17
C PRO A 277 24.87 -3.28 41.45
N ALA A 278 25.54 -4.01 42.35
CA ALA A 278 24.96 -4.55 43.57
C ALA A 278 24.95 -3.54 44.75
N SER A 279 24.12 -3.84 45.76
CA SER A 279 24.01 -3.21 47.12
C SER A 279 23.05 -2.00 47.22
N SER A 280 22.18 -1.86 48.24
CA SER A 280 21.86 -2.72 49.40
C SER A 280 20.56 -2.31 50.12
N ALA A 281 19.85 -3.31 50.68
CA ALA A 281 18.82 -3.24 51.75
C ALA A 281 17.50 -2.45 51.46
N ALA A 282 16.34 -2.77 52.06
CA ALA A 282 16.09 -3.60 53.24
C ALA A 282 14.83 -4.51 53.16
N SER A 283 14.82 -5.50 54.05
CA SER A 283 13.88 -6.60 54.27
C SER A 283 12.37 -6.28 54.27
N SER A 284 11.59 -7.23 53.74
CA SER A 284 10.54 -7.92 54.52
C SER A 284 10.21 -9.28 53.90
N ALA A 285 10.27 -10.33 54.71
CA ALA A 285 9.98 -11.70 54.29
C ALA A 285 8.68 -12.19 54.90
N VAL A 286 7.84 -12.86 54.10
CA VAL A 286 6.96 -13.94 54.56
C VAL A 286 6.93 -15.04 53.52
N SER A 287 7.31 -16.25 53.92
CA SER A 287 7.30 -17.44 53.08
C SER A 287 5.90 -18.06 53.01
N SER A 288 5.58 -18.70 51.90
CA SER A 288 4.75 -19.91 51.88
C SER A 288 5.04 -20.70 50.61
N ALA A 289 5.84 -21.74 50.76
CA ALA A 289 6.03 -22.73 49.70
C ALA A 289 4.88 -23.75 49.75
N SER A 290 4.48 -24.25 48.59
CA SER A 290 3.92 -25.59 48.48
C SER A 290 4.39 -26.22 47.18
N ALA A 291 4.92 -27.44 47.28
CA ALA A 291 5.46 -28.21 46.16
C ALA A 291 4.64 -29.48 45.96
N SER A 292 4.43 -29.88 44.71
CA SER A 292 4.06 -31.23 44.27
C SER A 292 4.24 -31.29 42.74
N THR A 293 5.35 -31.77 42.18
CA THR A 293 5.80 -33.18 41.99
C THR A 293 5.10 -33.96 40.87
N THR A 294 5.91 -34.38 39.87
CA THR A 294 5.76 -35.56 38.99
C THR A 294 4.56 -35.56 38.00
N ALA A 295 4.61 -36.25 36.85
CA ALA A 295 5.49 -37.34 36.41
C ALA A 295 5.83 -37.28 34.90
N ALA A 296 6.71 -38.18 34.44
CA ALA A 296 7.14 -38.33 33.05
C ALA A 296 6.55 -39.58 32.37
N ALA A 297 6.40 -39.51 31.03
CA ALA A 297 6.38 -40.61 30.07
C ALA A 297 6.73 -39.97 28.71
N THR A 298 7.79 -40.31 27.97
CA THR A 298 8.32 -41.61 27.53
C THR A 298 7.34 -42.40 26.66
N SER A 299 7.43 -42.21 25.35
CA SER A 299 6.96 -43.18 24.35
C SER A 299 7.92 -43.24 23.15
N THR A 300 8.18 -44.48 22.73
CA THR A 300 9.29 -44.93 21.87
C THR A 300 9.09 -44.64 20.38
N SER A 301 10.19 -44.74 19.64
CA SER A 301 10.35 -44.55 18.19
C SER A 301 9.58 -45.53 17.28
N ALA A 302 9.37 -45.09 16.03
CA ALA A 302 9.24 -45.96 14.87
C ALA A 302 9.83 -45.28 13.61
N GLN A 303 10.89 -45.87 13.04
CA GLN A 303 11.38 -45.52 11.70
C GLN A 303 10.64 -46.37 10.65
N ALA A 304 10.27 -45.77 9.53
CA ALA A 304 9.97 -46.49 8.29
C ALA A 304 10.51 -45.67 7.12
N ALA A 305 11.18 -46.33 6.18
CA ALA A 305 11.87 -45.69 5.06
C ALA A 305 11.21 -46.02 3.72
N SER A 306 11.56 -45.23 2.70
CA SER A 306 11.47 -45.55 1.28
C SER A 306 10.07 -45.55 0.63
N GLN A 307 9.86 -44.62 -0.31
CA GLN A 307 9.95 -45.00 -1.72
C GLN A 307 10.17 -43.80 -2.66
N THR A 308 11.24 -43.88 -3.45
CA THR A 308 11.53 -42.99 -4.59
C THR A 308 10.61 -43.35 -5.75
N ALA A 309 9.89 -42.37 -6.31
CA ALA A 309 9.13 -42.53 -7.54
C ALA A 309 9.78 -41.71 -8.67
N SER A 310 10.51 -42.39 -9.56
CA SER A 310 11.03 -41.78 -10.79
C SER A 310 9.88 -41.47 -11.76
N LYS A 311 9.75 -40.20 -12.18
CA LYS A 311 8.94 -39.82 -13.34
C LYS A 311 9.85 -39.66 -14.55
N THR A 312 9.51 -40.34 -15.64
CA THR A 312 10.15 -40.16 -16.95
C THR A 312 9.09 -39.77 -17.96
N SER A 313 9.06 -38.49 -18.32
CA SER A 313 8.40 -37.99 -19.54
C SER A 313 8.86 -36.55 -19.77
N SER A 314 9.98 -36.38 -20.48
CA SER A 314 10.34 -35.09 -21.05
C SER A 314 9.24 -34.66 -22.02
N ALA A 315 8.62 -33.51 -21.77
CA ALA A 315 7.84 -32.82 -22.81
C ALA A 315 8.77 -32.48 -23.99
N ALA A 316 8.19 -32.29 -25.17
CA ALA A 316 8.95 -31.70 -26.27
C ALA A 316 9.32 -30.26 -25.88
N ALA A 317 10.59 -29.88 -26.04
CA ALA A 317 11.03 -28.55 -25.66
C ALA A 317 10.44 -27.51 -26.63
N GLU A 318 9.75 -26.51 -26.09
CA GLU A 318 9.13 -25.45 -26.88
C GLU A 318 10.19 -24.37 -27.18
N CYS A 319 10.68 -24.38 -28.42
CA CYS A 319 11.72 -23.48 -28.89
C CYS A 319 11.14 -22.24 -29.58
N HIS A 320 11.56 -21.04 -29.17
CA HIS A 320 11.25 -19.79 -29.86
C HIS A 320 12.50 -18.94 -30.12
N THR A 321 12.44 -18.13 -31.18
CA THR A 321 13.57 -17.34 -31.69
C THR A 321 13.30 -15.84 -31.55
N HIS A 322 14.23 -15.11 -30.95
CA HIS A 322 14.17 -13.66 -30.83
C HIS A 322 14.65 -12.95 -32.11
N ALA A 323 14.40 -11.65 -32.22
CA ALA A 323 14.72 -10.85 -33.42
C ALA A 323 16.24 -10.70 -33.69
N ASP A 324 17.07 -10.97 -32.69
CA ASP A 324 18.54 -11.06 -32.77
C ASP A 324 19.03 -12.46 -33.22
N GLY A 325 18.13 -13.42 -33.39
CA GLY A 325 18.42 -14.80 -33.78
C GLY A 325 18.72 -15.75 -32.62
N VAL A 326 18.64 -15.31 -31.37
CA VAL A 326 18.82 -16.18 -30.20
C VAL A 326 17.62 -17.11 -30.04
N VAL A 327 17.88 -18.41 -29.86
CA VAL A 327 16.84 -19.44 -29.68
C VAL A 327 16.84 -19.91 -28.24
N HIS A 328 15.69 -19.79 -27.57
CA HIS A 328 15.42 -20.35 -26.25
C HIS A 328 14.48 -21.55 -26.39
N CYS A 329 14.83 -22.67 -25.76
CA CYS A 329 13.99 -23.87 -25.68
C CYS A 329 13.71 -24.17 -24.20
N VAL A 330 12.44 -24.36 -23.84
CA VAL A 330 11.97 -24.73 -22.49
C VAL A 330 11.39 -26.15 -22.47
#